data_AF-A0A2E4J1H3-F1
#
_entry.id   AF-A0A2E4J1H3-F1
#
_cell.length_a   1.000
_cell.length_b   1.000
_cell.length_c   1.000
_cell.angle_alpha   90.00
_cell.angle_beta   90.00
_cell.angle_gamma   90.00
#
_symmetry.space_group_name_H-M   'P 1'
#
loop_
_entity.id
_entity.type
_entity.pdbx_description
1 polymer ?
#
loop_
_entity_poly.entity_id
_entity_poly.type
_entity_poly.pdbx_seq_one_letter_code
_entity_poly.pdbx_strand_id
1 'polypeptide(L)'
;MPEVIYRIAIDRQKDILQLDLARARRAWRYSDELSPAIYKIQYQRRDYAVGSHLGGRSVPIQAHVWDVTWREKDPRGKYTSLFSTHPHWSQKVLQKFFGTYPEMLPVVLEISGKPSYNSADKLLGCSPYEKVFQDLDTIIALYDILPAERFFRVNGFFSKDLQNLTEHHSGWIFARGGDAYIAYRPLAPYEWIAHRIYRRIPSTTGYAYERAPTGSKVPVSPHVKNGTIVQIASVSEFSSFEDFQKTILSLPLEFQLDPVPSVKMTTLRGKQVSVTYGEAPIVNGDPLDYTKWKLFGGTHLNTEVGGRKLTISHGNLKRVLDFNTLTISDTTHP
;
A
#
# COMPACT_ATOMS: atom_id res chain seq x y z
N MET A 1 27.64 -15.24 2.94
CA MET A 1 26.40 -14.88 2.20
C MET A 1 26.62 -15.23 0.73
N PRO A 2 25.65 -15.83 0.02
CA PRO A 2 25.76 -16.13 -1.40
C PRO A 2 25.99 -14.87 -2.25
N GLU A 3 26.86 -14.94 -3.24
CA GLU A 3 27.23 -13.76 -4.05
C GLU A 3 26.02 -13.14 -4.75
N VAL A 4 25.10 -13.95 -5.28
CA VAL A 4 23.86 -13.44 -5.90
C VAL A 4 23.01 -12.62 -4.92
N ILE A 5 22.92 -13.04 -3.64
CA ILE A 5 22.17 -12.32 -2.61
C ILE A 5 22.90 -11.03 -2.22
N TYR A 6 24.23 -11.09 -2.11
CA TYR A 6 25.04 -9.90 -1.86
C TYR A 6 24.82 -8.84 -2.93
N ARG A 7 24.91 -9.22 -4.22
CA ARG A 7 24.72 -8.33 -5.36
C ARG A 7 23.32 -7.73 -5.39
N ILE A 8 22.29 -8.55 -5.18
CA ILE A 8 20.91 -8.05 -5.04
C ILE A 8 20.80 -7.06 -3.89
N ALA A 9 21.53 -7.23 -2.78
CA ALA A 9 21.44 -6.32 -1.65
C ALA A 9 22.07 -4.95 -1.92
N ILE A 10 23.18 -4.89 -2.68
CA ILE A 10 23.96 -3.66 -2.88
C ILE A 10 23.72 -2.98 -4.23
N ASP A 11 23.21 -3.70 -5.23
CA ASP A 11 22.94 -3.15 -6.56
C ASP A 11 21.52 -2.58 -6.62
N ARG A 12 21.43 -1.27 -6.87
CA ARG A 12 20.18 -0.52 -7.06
C ARG A 12 20.19 0.27 -8.37
N GLN A 13 20.95 -0.18 -9.36
CA GLN A 13 21.07 0.52 -10.65
C GLN A 13 19.80 0.43 -11.48
N LYS A 14 19.05 -0.68 -11.37
CA LYS A 14 17.82 -0.91 -12.14
C LYS A 14 16.60 -0.90 -11.23
N ASP A 15 15.48 -0.54 -11.81
CA ASP A 15 14.18 -0.65 -11.17
C ASP A 15 13.83 -2.13 -10.95
N ILE A 16 13.19 -2.43 -9.83
CA ILE A 16 12.83 -3.79 -9.41
C ILE A 16 11.31 -3.87 -9.34
N LEU A 17 10.74 -4.80 -10.11
CA LEU A 17 9.33 -5.17 -10.00
C LEU A 17 9.23 -6.57 -9.41
N GLN A 18 8.37 -6.72 -8.41
CA GLN A 18 8.04 -7.99 -7.78
C GLN A 18 6.52 -8.16 -7.75
N LEU A 19 6.03 -9.23 -8.36
CA LEU A 19 4.63 -9.65 -8.37
C LEU A 19 4.51 -11.00 -7.66
N ASP A 20 3.89 -11.02 -6.49
CA ASP A 20 3.85 -12.22 -5.66
C ASP A 20 2.43 -12.66 -5.33
N LEU A 21 2.18 -13.96 -5.48
CA LEU A 21 1.05 -14.61 -4.85
C LEU A 21 1.42 -15.01 -3.41
N ALA A 22 0.81 -14.31 -2.45
CA ALA A 22 0.85 -14.62 -1.04
C ALA A 22 -0.51 -15.15 -0.56
N ARG A 23 -0.62 -15.34 0.76
CA ARG A 23 -1.87 -15.70 1.43
C ARG A 23 -2.16 -14.78 2.59
N ALA A 24 -3.43 -14.58 2.87
CA ALA A 24 -3.89 -13.91 4.08
C ALA A 24 -3.56 -14.75 5.32
N ARG A 25 -3.66 -14.10 6.48
CA ARG A 25 -3.61 -14.80 7.77
C ARG A 25 -4.73 -15.85 7.82
N ARG A 26 -4.48 -16.95 8.53
CA ARG A 26 -5.49 -18.00 8.71
C ARG A 26 -6.78 -17.41 9.31
N ALA A 27 -7.89 -17.62 8.63
CA ALA A 27 -9.22 -17.34 9.10
C ALA A 27 -9.74 -18.52 9.94
N TRP A 28 -10.14 -18.24 11.17
CA TRP A 28 -10.71 -19.22 12.11
C TRP A 28 -12.24 -19.21 12.10
N ARG A 29 -12.85 -18.08 11.72
CA ARG A 29 -14.30 -17.83 11.71
C ARG A 29 -14.67 -16.98 10.50
N TYR A 30 -15.93 -17.02 10.09
CA TYR A 30 -16.51 -16.12 9.07
C TYR A 30 -15.77 -16.11 7.73
N SER A 31 -15.32 -17.28 7.29
CA SER A 31 -14.63 -17.50 6.03
C SER A 31 -14.76 -18.96 5.63
N ASP A 32 -15.13 -19.24 4.39
CA ASP A 32 -15.13 -20.59 3.84
C ASP A 32 -13.70 -21.02 3.44
N GLU A 33 -12.84 -20.05 3.14
CA GLU A 33 -11.43 -20.25 2.88
C GLU A 33 -10.57 -19.98 4.11
N LEU A 34 -9.67 -20.93 4.43
CA LEU A 34 -8.74 -20.80 5.56
C LEU A 34 -7.68 -19.73 5.35
N SER A 35 -7.17 -19.54 4.14
CA SER A 35 -6.12 -18.55 3.85
C SER A 35 -6.27 -18.05 2.40
N PRO A 36 -7.19 -17.10 2.16
CA PRO A 36 -7.41 -16.53 0.83
C PRO A 36 -6.14 -15.99 0.20
N ALA A 37 -6.10 -16.01 -1.13
CA ALA A 37 -5.00 -15.46 -1.92
C ALA A 37 -4.82 -13.94 -1.69
N ILE A 38 -3.57 -13.50 -1.72
CA ILE A 38 -3.20 -12.08 -1.74
C ILE A 38 -2.21 -11.88 -2.89
N TYR A 39 -2.48 -10.90 -3.74
CA TYR A 39 -1.63 -10.50 -4.85
C TYR A 39 -0.87 -9.24 -4.46
N LYS A 40 0.46 -9.32 -4.32
CA LYS A 40 1.31 -8.21 -3.90
C LYS A 40 2.10 -7.66 -5.07
N ILE A 41 2.10 -6.34 -5.21
CA ILE A 41 2.96 -5.62 -6.15
C ILE A 41 3.94 -4.80 -5.33
N GLN A 42 5.23 -4.93 -5.65
CA GLN A 42 6.24 -4.00 -5.18
C GLN A 42 7.04 -3.50 -6.38
N TYR A 43 7.10 -2.19 -6.51
CA TYR A 43 7.92 -1.51 -7.48
C TYR A 43 8.93 -0.64 -6.74
N GLN A 44 10.20 -0.97 -6.85
CA GLN A 44 11.28 -0.26 -6.17
C GLN A 44 12.19 0.40 -7.20
N ARG A 45 12.43 1.70 -6.98
CA ARG A 45 13.44 2.48 -7.69
C ARG A 45 14.51 2.94 -6.70
N ARG A 46 15.47 3.71 -7.19
CA ARG A 46 16.54 4.27 -6.37
C ARG A 46 16.03 5.23 -5.29
N ASP A 47 15.06 6.07 -5.64
CA ASP A 47 14.64 7.20 -4.80
C ASP A 47 13.34 6.92 -4.04
N TYR A 48 12.59 5.90 -4.44
CA TYR A 48 11.33 5.51 -3.80
C TYR A 48 10.95 4.06 -4.09
N ALA A 49 9.96 3.58 -3.35
CA ALA A 49 9.27 2.32 -3.59
C ALA A 49 7.76 2.54 -3.47
N VAL A 50 7.00 1.78 -4.25
CA VAL A 50 5.54 1.74 -4.22
C VAL A 50 5.12 0.30 -4.01
N GLY A 51 4.34 0.05 -2.96
CA GLY A 51 3.84 -1.26 -2.64
C GLY A 51 2.33 -1.26 -2.52
N SER A 52 1.69 -2.34 -2.97
CA SER A 52 0.28 -2.59 -2.72
C SER A 52 0.00 -4.08 -2.62
N HIS A 53 -1.19 -4.41 -2.12
CA HIS A 53 -1.71 -5.76 -2.25
C HIS A 53 -3.22 -5.80 -2.46
N LEU A 54 -3.68 -6.79 -3.21
CA LEU A 54 -5.10 -7.12 -3.38
C LEU A 54 -5.37 -8.46 -2.71
N GLY A 55 -6.56 -8.68 -2.17
CA GLY A 55 -6.91 -9.93 -1.45
C GLY A 55 -7.79 -9.71 -0.22
N GLY A 56 -8.21 -8.47 0.03
CA GLY A 56 -9.16 -8.12 1.08
C GLY A 56 -8.52 -8.05 2.46
N ARG A 57 -9.19 -8.65 3.45
CA ARG A 57 -8.83 -8.52 4.88
C ARG A 57 -7.60 -9.37 5.21
N SER A 58 -6.40 -8.87 4.89
CA SER A 58 -5.15 -9.60 5.08
C SER A 58 -4.65 -9.59 6.53
N VAL A 59 -4.58 -8.39 7.13
CA VAL A 59 -4.13 -8.15 8.51
C VAL A 59 -4.87 -6.93 9.07
N PRO A 60 -6.02 -7.10 9.77
CA PRO A 60 -6.93 -5.99 10.05
C PRO A 60 -6.43 -4.97 11.07
N ILE A 61 -5.34 -5.25 11.80
CA ILE A 61 -4.84 -4.38 12.89
C ILE A 61 -3.57 -3.61 12.51
N GLN A 62 -2.75 -4.12 11.57
CA GLN A 62 -1.36 -3.66 11.41
C GLN A 62 -0.96 -3.30 9.99
N ALA A 63 -1.71 -3.73 8.97
CA ALA A 63 -1.37 -3.43 7.60
C ALA A 63 -2.07 -2.15 7.13
N HIS A 64 -1.46 -1.43 6.21
CA HIS A 64 -2.16 -0.62 5.22
C HIS A 64 -2.03 -1.33 3.87
N VAL A 65 -2.99 -1.14 2.97
CA VAL A 65 -3.07 -1.96 1.75
C VAL A 65 -2.06 -1.54 0.70
N TRP A 66 -1.70 -0.26 0.71
CA TRP A 66 -0.70 0.31 -0.18
C TRP A 66 0.05 1.45 0.51
N ASP A 67 1.27 1.70 0.07
CA ASP A 67 2.01 2.91 0.42
C ASP A 67 3.03 3.27 -0.65
N VAL A 68 3.43 4.52 -0.59
CA VAL A 68 4.62 5.04 -1.20
C VAL A 68 5.62 5.33 -0.10
N THR A 69 6.85 4.85 -0.27
CA THR A 69 7.97 5.12 0.62
C THR A 69 9.11 5.75 -0.17
N TRP A 70 9.72 6.83 0.32
CA TRP A 70 10.84 7.50 -0.37
C TRP A 70 12.14 7.42 0.43
N ARG A 71 13.25 7.60 -0.29
CA ARG A 71 14.59 7.57 0.27
C ARG A 71 14.94 8.93 0.88
N GLU A 72 15.45 8.89 2.10
CA GLU A 72 16.07 10.04 2.78
C GLU A 72 17.55 9.75 3.02
N LYS A 73 18.41 10.77 2.92
CA LYS A 73 19.86 10.63 3.22
C LYS A 73 20.09 10.23 4.68
N ASP A 74 19.33 10.85 5.59
CA ASP A 74 19.25 10.48 7.00
C ASP A 74 17.77 10.26 7.36
N PRO A 75 17.31 9.00 7.52
CA PRO A 75 15.92 8.68 7.82
C PRO A 75 15.59 8.78 9.32
N ARG A 76 16.56 9.02 10.21
CA ARG A 76 16.32 9.03 11.66
C ARG A 76 15.36 10.18 12.03
N GLY A 77 14.27 9.86 12.74
CA GLY A 77 13.27 10.83 13.15
C GLY A 77 12.36 11.35 12.02
N LYS A 78 12.47 10.78 10.82
CA LYS A 78 11.61 11.11 9.67
C LYS A 78 10.55 10.03 9.45
N TYR A 79 9.42 10.45 8.90
CA TYR A 79 8.37 9.57 8.42
C TYR A 79 8.36 9.61 6.89
N THR A 80 8.87 8.56 6.26
CA THR A 80 9.10 8.54 4.80
C THR A 80 8.03 7.75 4.07
N SER A 81 6.75 7.94 4.42
CA SER A 81 5.64 7.20 3.84
C SER A 81 4.44 8.10 3.56
N LEU A 82 3.69 7.75 2.51
CA LEU A 82 2.40 8.29 2.16
C LEU A 82 1.46 7.13 1.78
N PHE A 83 0.25 7.16 2.31
CA PHE A 83 -0.79 6.16 2.01
C PHE A 83 -2.17 6.73 2.34
N SER A 84 -3.22 6.00 1.99
CA SER A 84 -4.57 6.24 2.52
C SER A 84 -5.21 4.93 2.94
N THR A 85 -6.19 5.01 3.84
CA THR A 85 -6.91 3.84 4.33
C THR A 85 -8.31 4.25 4.80
N HIS A 86 -9.27 3.34 4.68
CA HIS A 86 -10.52 3.43 5.44
C HIS A 86 -10.24 2.90 6.86
N PRO A 87 -10.45 3.69 7.94
CA PRO A 87 -10.23 3.29 9.34
C PRO A 87 -11.20 2.20 9.84
N HIS A 88 -11.49 1.18 9.05
CA HIS A 88 -12.48 0.14 9.32
C HIS A 88 -12.24 -0.57 10.66
N TRP A 89 -13.27 -0.58 11.50
CA TRP A 89 -13.30 -1.34 12.73
C TRP A 89 -14.38 -2.40 12.62
N SER A 90 -14.08 -3.63 13.05
CA SER A 90 -15.12 -4.66 13.17
C SER A 90 -14.70 -5.78 14.10
N GLN A 91 -15.53 -6.04 15.13
CA GLN A 91 -15.37 -7.19 16.01
C GLN A 91 -15.46 -8.51 15.24
N LYS A 92 -16.35 -8.60 14.24
CA LYS A 92 -16.46 -9.76 13.36
C LYS A 92 -15.16 -10.01 12.59
N VAL A 93 -14.51 -8.94 12.11
CA VAL A 93 -13.21 -9.05 11.43
C VAL A 93 -12.10 -9.45 12.40
N LEU A 94 -12.09 -8.98 13.65
CA LEU A 94 -11.13 -9.46 14.65
C LEU A 94 -11.31 -10.96 14.91
N GLN A 95 -12.53 -11.40 15.17
CA GLN A 95 -12.84 -12.80 15.44
C GLN A 95 -12.52 -13.74 14.28
N LYS A 96 -12.43 -13.22 13.05
CA LYS A 96 -11.92 -13.97 11.91
C LYS A 96 -10.47 -14.42 12.13
N PHE A 97 -9.63 -13.64 12.82
CA PHE A 97 -8.19 -13.92 12.96
C PHE A 97 -7.70 -14.21 14.38
N PHE A 98 -8.52 -13.91 15.40
CA PHE A 98 -8.17 -14.10 16.81
C PHE A 98 -9.13 -15.08 17.49
N GLY A 99 -8.57 -16.00 18.28
CA GLY A 99 -9.33 -17.00 19.04
C GLY A 99 -10.03 -16.44 20.29
N THR A 100 -9.65 -15.23 20.73
CA THR A 100 -10.21 -14.55 21.90
C THR A 100 -11.73 -14.42 21.81
N TYR A 101 -12.40 -14.50 22.96
CA TYR A 101 -13.84 -14.34 23.07
C TYR A 101 -14.31 -12.94 22.64
N PRO A 102 -15.47 -12.84 21.98
CA PRO A 102 -16.08 -11.59 21.50
C PRO A 102 -16.01 -10.43 22.48
N GLU A 103 -16.40 -10.70 23.73
CA GLU A 103 -16.68 -9.71 24.77
C GLU A 103 -15.39 -9.04 25.25
N MET A 104 -14.30 -9.80 25.28
CA MET A 104 -13.00 -9.33 25.75
C MET A 104 -12.16 -8.66 24.66
N LEU A 105 -12.46 -8.90 23.38
CA LEU A 105 -11.63 -8.44 22.26
C LEU A 105 -11.40 -6.93 22.23
N PRO A 106 -12.43 -6.06 22.39
CA PRO A 106 -12.22 -4.61 22.38
C PRO A 106 -11.31 -4.15 23.52
N VAL A 107 -11.56 -4.63 24.74
CA VAL A 107 -10.77 -4.30 25.94
C VAL A 107 -9.33 -4.77 25.78
N VAL A 108 -9.14 -6.03 25.35
CA VAL A 108 -7.83 -6.62 25.14
C VAL A 108 -7.01 -5.82 24.13
N LEU A 109 -7.60 -5.34 23.04
CA LEU A 109 -6.84 -4.56 22.04
C LEU A 109 -6.39 -3.20 22.55
N GLU A 110 -7.25 -2.51 23.29
CA GLU A 110 -6.90 -1.22 23.88
C GLU A 110 -5.75 -1.38 24.89
N ILE A 111 -5.88 -2.34 25.82
CA ILE A 111 -4.84 -2.59 26.82
C ILE A 111 -3.60 -3.31 26.22
N SER A 112 -3.70 -3.99 25.08
CA SER A 112 -2.54 -4.67 24.45
C SER A 112 -1.78 -3.77 23.47
N GLY A 113 -1.94 -2.44 23.60
CA GLY A 113 -1.19 -1.47 22.81
C GLY A 113 -1.66 -1.27 21.38
N LYS A 114 -2.96 -1.49 21.12
CA LYS A 114 -3.64 -1.10 19.89
C LYS A 114 -4.78 -0.10 20.18
N PRO A 115 -4.51 1.01 20.90
CA PRO A 115 -5.55 1.95 21.35
C PRO A 115 -6.22 2.71 20.20
N SER A 116 -5.60 2.76 19.02
CA SER A 116 -6.19 3.39 17.83
C SER A 116 -7.18 2.52 17.08
N TYR A 117 -7.32 1.21 17.40
CA TYR A 117 -8.03 0.27 16.53
C TYR A 117 -9.51 0.68 16.31
N ASN A 118 -10.14 1.29 17.32
CA ASN A 118 -11.52 1.78 17.30
C ASN A 118 -11.63 3.31 17.16
N SER A 119 -10.64 3.95 16.54
CA SER A 119 -10.61 5.42 16.37
C SER A 119 -10.90 5.82 14.92
N ALA A 120 -11.65 6.92 14.75
CA ALA A 120 -11.99 7.44 13.42
C ALA A 120 -10.77 7.98 12.66
N ASP A 121 -9.72 8.41 13.35
CA ASP A 121 -8.46 8.93 12.78
C ASP A 121 -7.37 7.85 12.67
N LYS A 122 -7.75 6.57 12.79
CA LYS A 122 -6.83 5.44 12.60
C LYS A 122 -6.23 5.44 11.19
N LEU A 123 -4.95 5.08 11.11
CA LEU A 123 -4.16 4.97 9.87
C LEU A 123 -3.60 3.56 9.66
N LEU A 124 -4.31 2.55 10.14
CA LEU A 124 -3.92 1.15 10.07
C LEU A 124 -5.16 0.26 9.96
N GLY A 125 -5.02 -0.83 9.23
CA GLY A 125 -6.04 -1.81 8.93
C GLY A 125 -6.26 -1.98 7.43
N CYS A 126 -6.85 -3.12 7.06
CA CYS A 126 -7.34 -3.37 5.72
C CYS A 126 -8.86 -3.37 5.74
N SER A 127 -9.46 -2.50 4.93
CA SER A 127 -10.91 -2.39 4.82
C SER A 127 -11.45 -3.46 3.86
N PRO A 128 -12.61 -4.09 4.13
CA PRO A 128 -13.29 -4.92 3.14
C PRO A 128 -13.85 -4.10 1.98
N TYR A 129 -13.97 -2.79 2.16
CA TYR A 129 -14.49 -1.82 1.20
C TYR A 129 -13.40 -1.12 0.39
N GLU A 130 -12.19 -1.69 0.33
CA GLU A 130 -11.04 -1.08 -0.31
C GLU A 130 -10.58 -1.97 -1.47
N LYS A 131 -10.43 -1.37 -2.65
CA LYS A 131 -9.90 -2.01 -3.85
C LYS A 131 -8.74 -1.19 -4.37
N VAL A 132 -7.57 -1.82 -4.45
CA VAL A 132 -6.35 -1.16 -4.88
C VAL A 132 -5.86 -1.78 -6.18
N PHE A 133 -5.58 -0.90 -7.13
CA PHE A 133 -4.84 -1.18 -8.34
C PHE A 133 -3.47 -0.51 -8.25
N GLN A 134 -2.43 -1.20 -8.73
CA GLN A 134 -1.10 -0.64 -8.92
C GLN A 134 -0.59 -1.01 -10.31
N ASP A 135 -0.02 -0.03 -10.99
CA ASP A 135 0.87 -0.24 -12.14
C ASP A 135 2.15 0.54 -11.91
N LEU A 136 3.25 -0.18 -11.67
CA LEU A 136 4.54 0.40 -11.31
C LEU A 136 4.42 1.42 -10.16
N ASP A 137 4.52 2.70 -10.46
CA ASP A 137 4.48 3.85 -9.56
C ASP A 137 3.14 4.60 -9.54
N THR A 138 2.11 4.03 -10.16
CA THR A 138 0.73 4.51 -10.07
C THR A 138 -0.08 3.65 -9.12
N ILE A 139 -0.78 4.29 -8.18
CA ILE A 139 -1.79 3.65 -7.31
C ILE A 139 -3.16 4.26 -7.59
N ILE A 140 -4.18 3.42 -7.66
CA ILE A 140 -5.58 3.82 -7.60
C ILE A 140 -6.25 2.99 -6.50
N ALA A 141 -6.71 3.65 -5.44
CA ALA A 141 -7.47 3.03 -4.35
C ALA A 141 -8.92 3.54 -4.40
N LEU A 142 -9.88 2.63 -4.58
CA LEU A 142 -11.31 2.94 -4.64
C LEU A 142 -12.02 2.34 -3.43
N TYR A 143 -13.02 3.06 -2.93
CA TYR A 143 -13.78 2.66 -1.76
C TYR A 143 -15.29 2.77 -1.99
N ASP A 144 -16.00 1.68 -1.70
CA ASP A 144 -17.47 1.62 -1.66
C ASP A 144 -17.90 1.12 -0.28
N ILE A 145 -17.89 2.05 0.67
CA ILE A 145 -18.12 1.82 2.09
C ILE A 145 -19.63 1.76 2.34
N LEU A 146 -20.09 0.76 3.09
CA LEU A 146 -21.51 0.70 3.44
C LEU A 146 -21.93 1.92 4.30
N PRO A 147 -23.10 2.52 4.07
CA PRO A 147 -23.59 3.65 4.88
C PRO A 147 -23.72 3.35 6.38
N ALA A 148 -23.91 2.08 6.75
CA ALA A 148 -24.02 1.64 8.13
C ALA A 148 -22.66 1.49 8.86
N GLU A 149 -21.54 1.66 8.15
CA GLU A 149 -20.21 1.59 8.77
C GLU A 149 -19.99 2.75 9.73
N ARG A 150 -19.41 2.43 10.90
CA ARG A 150 -19.17 3.43 11.96
C ARG A 150 -18.29 4.59 11.49
N PHE A 151 -17.30 4.30 10.64
CA PHE A 151 -16.35 5.28 10.15
C PHE A 151 -16.41 5.37 8.63
N PHE A 152 -17.47 5.97 8.10
CA PHE A 152 -17.69 6.19 6.67
C PHE A 152 -16.72 7.24 6.07
N ARG A 153 -15.42 6.97 6.12
CA ARG A 153 -14.38 7.91 5.68
C ARG A 153 -13.15 7.23 5.13
N VAL A 154 -12.33 7.99 4.43
CA VAL A 154 -10.97 7.63 4.05
C VAL A 154 -10.01 8.63 4.68
N ASN A 155 -8.93 8.13 5.29
CA ASN A 155 -7.88 8.93 5.91
C ASN A 155 -6.59 8.77 5.09
N GLY A 156 -5.96 9.87 4.69
CA GLY A 156 -4.59 9.86 4.15
C GLY A 156 -3.54 10.11 5.23
N PHE A 157 -2.32 9.62 5.07
CA PHE A 157 -1.19 10.02 5.91
C PHE A 157 -0.24 10.91 5.10
N PHE A 158 -0.05 12.14 5.56
CA PHE A 158 0.91 13.09 4.99
C PHE A 158 1.97 13.43 6.02
N SER A 159 3.17 12.93 5.79
CA SER A 159 4.31 13.16 6.68
C SER A 159 4.61 14.65 6.86
N LYS A 160 5.10 15.00 8.04
CA LYS A 160 5.64 16.35 8.34
C LYS A 160 6.90 16.67 7.54
N ASP A 161 7.55 15.64 7.01
CA ASP A 161 8.85 15.74 6.33
C ASP A 161 8.69 15.93 4.81
N LEU A 162 7.44 15.98 4.31
CA LEU A 162 7.15 16.36 2.93
C LEU A 162 7.48 17.85 2.71
N GLN A 163 8.15 18.12 1.60
CA GLN A 163 8.46 19.47 1.14
C GLN A 163 7.49 19.87 0.02
N ASN A 164 7.37 21.18 -0.23
CA ASN A 164 6.57 21.73 -1.32
C ASN A 164 5.13 21.21 -1.36
N LEU A 165 4.52 21.00 -0.20
CA LEU A 165 3.14 20.53 -0.09
C LEU A 165 2.19 21.62 -0.59
N THR A 166 1.60 21.41 -1.76
CA THR A 166 0.75 22.40 -2.45
C THR A 166 -0.55 21.75 -2.91
N GLU A 167 -1.68 22.34 -2.52
CA GLU A 167 -3.00 22.00 -3.02
C GLU A 167 -3.28 22.82 -4.28
N HIS A 168 -3.36 22.16 -5.43
CA HIS A 168 -3.65 22.81 -6.71
C HIS A 168 -5.16 22.89 -6.95
N HIS A 169 -5.63 23.88 -7.70
CA HIS A 169 -7.07 24.10 -7.95
C HIS A 169 -7.74 22.96 -8.76
N SER A 170 -6.96 22.17 -9.50
CA SER A 170 -7.44 20.91 -10.12
C SER A 170 -7.74 19.82 -9.09
N GLY A 171 -7.41 20.07 -7.81
CA GLY A 171 -7.54 19.20 -6.66
C GLY A 171 -6.49 18.09 -6.56
N TRP A 172 -5.45 18.14 -7.38
CA TRP A 172 -4.20 17.44 -7.10
C TRP A 172 -3.45 18.10 -5.95
N ILE A 173 -2.87 17.28 -5.08
CA ILE A 173 -1.97 17.68 -4.01
C ILE A 173 -0.57 17.25 -4.45
N PHE A 174 0.34 18.19 -4.56
CA PHE A 174 1.71 17.93 -4.93
C PHE A 174 2.62 18.04 -3.72
N ALA A 175 3.66 17.21 -3.66
CA ALA A 175 4.69 17.28 -2.64
C ALA A 175 6.00 16.66 -3.14
N ARG A 176 7.06 16.84 -2.37
CA ARG A 176 8.35 16.18 -2.55
C ARG A 176 8.75 15.45 -1.27
N GLY A 177 9.10 14.18 -1.39
CA GLY A 177 9.75 13.41 -0.33
C GLY A 177 11.13 12.96 -0.79
N GLY A 178 12.19 13.39 -0.11
CA GLY A 178 13.57 13.14 -0.57
C GLY A 178 13.78 13.55 -2.02
N ASP A 179 14.24 12.62 -2.86
CA ASP A 179 14.40 12.81 -4.30
C ASP A 179 13.24 12.21 -5.12
N ALA A 180 12.03 12.22 -4.55
CA ALA A 180 10.81 11.80 -5.22
C ALA A 180 9.74 12.90 -5.24
N TYR A 181 9.20 13.17 -6.42
CA TYR A 181 8.02 14.02 -6.64
C TYR A 181 6.75 13.19 -6.56
N ILE A 182 5.78 13.69 -5.80
CA ILE A 182 4.54 12.99 -5.48
C ILE A 182 3.36 13.85 -5.95
N ALA A 183 2.44 13.22 -6.67
CA ALA A 183 1.12 13.75 -6.98
C ALA A 183 0.06 12.84 -6.35
N TYR A 184 -0.78 13.40 -5.49
CA TYR A 184 -1.85 12.71 -4.79
C TYR A 184 -3.19 13.36 -5.14
N ARG A 185 -4.19 12.57 -5.53
CA ARG A 185 -5.53 13.05 -5.88
C ARG A 185 -6.58 12.38 -4.99
N PRO A 186 -7.13 13.08 -4.00
CA PRO A 186 -8.38 12.63 -3.39
C PRO A 186 -9.51 12.85 -4.40
N LEU A 187 -10.39 11.86 -4.54
CA LEU A 187 -11.51 11.90 -5.49
C LEU A 187 -12.78 12.49 -4.88
N ALA A 188 -12.85 12.59 -3.56
CA ALA A 188 -13.95 13.23 -2.83
C ALA A 188 -13.44 14.40 -1.96
N PRO A 189 -14.31 15.35 -1.56
CA PRO A 189 -13.95 16.42 -0.64
C PRO A 189 -13.30 15.89 0.66
N TYR A 190 -12.43 16.69 1.25
CA TYR A 190 -11.72 16.34 2.47
C TYR A 190 -11.42 17.58 3.32
N GLU A 191 -11.08 17.32 4.58
CA GLU A 191 -10.56 18.31 5.51
C GLU A 191 -9.22 17.84 6.09
N TRP A 192 -8.31 18.76 6.40
CA TRP A 192 -7.07 18.43 7.10
C TRP A 192 -7.28 18.39 8.61
N ILE A 193 -6.83 17.32 9.24
CA ILE A 193 -6.64 17.25 10.69
C ILE A 193 -5.18 17.02 11.04
N ALA A 194 -4.80 17.40 12.26
CA ALA A 194 -3.48 17.09 12.80
C ALA A 194 -3.35 15.58 13.08
N HIS A 195 -2.27 14.97 12.60
CA HIS A 195 -1.97 13.59 12.95
C HIS A 195 -1.54 13.49 14.42
N ARG A 196 -2.09 12.49 15.12
CA ARG A 196 -1.80 12.23 16.53
C ARG A 196 -1.41 10.76 16.73
N ILE A 197 -0.41 10.53 17.57
CA ILE A 197 0.00 9.20 18.00
C ILE A 197 -0.41 8.94 19.44
N TYR A 198 -0.54 7.67 19.80
CA TYR A 198 -0.71 7.23 21.17
C TYR A 198 0.68 7.04 21.79
N ARG A 199 1.08 7.97 22.65
CA ARG A 199 2.33 7.87 23.42
C ARG A 199 2.05 7.18 24.74
N ARG A 200 2.80 6.12 25.04
CA ARG A 200 2.66 5.40 26.32
C ARG A 200 3.09 6.30 27.47
N ILE A 201 2.28 6.36 28.51
CA ILE A 201 2.59 7.05 29.77
C ILE A 201 2.63 6.03 30.93
N PRO A 202 3.32 6.35 32.05
CA PRO A 202 3.31 5.50 33.23
C PRO A 202 1.89 5.19 33.71
N SER A 203 1.65 3.95 34.13
CA SER A 203 0.37 3.51 34.69
C SER A 203 0.59 2.40 35.71
N THR A 204 -0.25 2.36 36.74
CA THR A 204 -0.22 1.37 37.83
C THR A 204 -1.22 0.23 37.62
N THR A 205 -2.09 0.31 36.61
CA THR A 205 -3.18 -0.67 36.35
C THR A 205 -3.22 -1.19 34.91
N GLY A 206 -2.18 -0.96 34.10
CA GLY A 206 -2.09 -1.45 32.72
C GLY A 206 -1.28 -0.55 31.80
N TYR A 207 -1.64 -0.52 30.52
CA TYR A 207 -1.11 0.47 29.58
C TYR A 207 -2.00 1.71 29.59
N ALA A 208 -1.39 2.89 29.71
CA ALA A 208 -2.05 4.18 29.53
C ALA A 208 -1.38 4.93 28.38
N TYR A 209 -2.17 5.75 27.69
CA TYR A 209 -1.74 6.49 26.52
C TYR A 209 -2.25 7.92 26.56
N GLU A 210 -1.39 8.86 26.17
CA GLU A 210 -1.79 10.21 25.80
C GLU A 210 -1.77 10.36 24.27
N ARG A 211 -2.60 11.25 23.72
CA ARG A 211 -2.53 11.59 22.29
C ARG A 211 -1.61 12.78 22.08
N ALA A 212 -0.49 12.56 21.41
CA ALA A 212 0.48 13.61 21.09
C ALA A 212 0.48 13.93 19.60
N PRO A 213 0.55 15.21 19.19
CA PRO A 213 0.69 15.58 17.78
C PRO A 213 2.06 15.16 17.25
N THR A 214 2.14 14.78 15.97
CA THR A 214 3.43 14.47 15.32
C THR A 214 3.93 15.58 14.40
N GLY A 215 3.12 16.60 14.14
CA GLY A 215 3.34 17.60 13.08
C GLY A 215 2.92 17.12 11.68
N SER A 216 2.61 15.83 11.52
CA SER A 216 2.08 15.28 10.27
C SER A 216 0.59 15.64 10.12
N LYS A 217 0.05 15.47 8.91
CA LYS A 217 -1.33 15.82 8.59
C LYS A 217 -2.10 14.60 8.08
N VAL A 218 -3.41 14.63 8.25
CA VAL A 218 -4.33 13.60 7.76
C VAL A 218 -5.44 14.30 6.99
N PRO A 219 -5.55 14.14 5.65
CA PRO A 219 -6.76 14.50 4.94
C PRO A 219 -7.82 13.45 5.23
N VAL A 220 -8.94 13.89 5.79
CA VAL A 220 -10.10 13.07 6.14
C VAL A 220 -11.19 13.36 5.14
N SER A 221 -11.62 12.32 4.41
CA SER A 221 -12.68 12.42 3.40
C SER A 221 -13.91 11.62 3.87
N PRO A 222 -14.95 12.26 4.42
CA PRO A 222 -16.09 11.60 5.07
C PRO A 222 -17.18 11.16 4.08
N HIS A 223 -16.79 10.42 3.04
CA HIS A 223 -17.67 9.94 1.99
C HIS A 223 -17.64 8.42 1.87
N VAL A 224 -18.82 7.82 1.68
CA VAL A 224 -18.99 6.36 1.53
C VAL A 224 -18.42 5.84 0.21
N LYS A 225 -18.62 6.59 -0.87
CA LYS A 225 -18.03 6.34 -2.18
C LYS A 225 -16.85 7.29 -2.34
N ASN A 226 -15.67 6.74 -2.51
CA ASN A 226 -14.43 7.51 -2.39
C ASN A 226 -13.32 6.91 -3.25
N GLY A 227 -12.21 7.64 -3.34
CA GLY A 227 -10.99 7.09 -3.89
C GLY A 227 -9.81 8.05 -3.81
N THR A 228 -8.65 7.48 -4.11
CA THR A 228 -7.36 8.16 -4.08
C THR A 228 -6.54 7.69 -5.27
N ILE A 229 -5.86 8.61 -5.95
CA ILE A 229 -4.85 8.29 -6.96
C ILE A 229 -3.50 8.82 -6.48
N VAL A 230 -2.44 8.05 -6.70
CA VAL A 230 -1.06 8.51 -6.50
C VAL A 230 -0.24 8.22 -7.74
N GLN A 231 0.56 9.21 -8.15
CA GLN A 231 1.65 9.04 -9.12
C GLN A 231 2.92 9.63 -8.53
N ILE A 232 4.03 8.88 -8.64
CA ILE A 232 5.34 9.29 -8.11
C ILE A 232 6.42 9.15 -9.19
N ALA A 233 7.40 10.04 -9.13
CA ALA A 233 8.56 10.03 -10.00
C ALA A 233 9.83 10.47 -9.27
N SER A 234 10.98 10.06 -9.78
CA SER A 234 12.27 10.56 -9.30
C SER A 234 12.45 11.99 -9.78
N VAL A 235 13.10 12.81 -8.96
CA VAL A 235 13.46 14.20 -9.32
C VAL A 235 14.29 14.23 -10.62
N SER A 236 15.15 13.23 -10.85
CA SER A 236 15.97 13.13 -12.05
C SER A 236 15.20 12.91 -13.35
N GLU A 237 13.90 12.59 -13.28
CA GLU A 237 13.04 12.40 -14.46
C GLU A 237 12.49 13.72 -14.99
N PHE A 238 12.62 14.82 -14.24
CA PHE A 238 12.05 16.12 -14.58
C PHE A 238 13.08 17.23 -14.40
N SER A 239 13.01 18.25 -15.25
CA SER A 239 13.85 19.45 -15.12
C SER A 239 13.52 20.26 -13.87
N SER A 240 12.27 20.21 -13.40
CA SER A 240 11.81 20.94 -12.22
C SER A 240 10.57 20.29 -11.61
N PHE A 241 10.19 20.76 -10.41
CA PHE A 241 8.95 20.32 -9.76
C PHE A 241 7.71 20.82 -10.52
N GLU A 242 7.80 22.02 -11.08
CA GLU A 242 6.77 22.65 -11.89
C GLU A 242 6.54 21.86 -13.19
N ASP A 243 7.59 21.30 -13.80
CA ASP A 243 7.45 20.46 -14.99
C ASP A 243 6.80 19.11 -14.68
N PHE A 244 7.10 18.54 -13.50
CA PHE A 244 6.36 17.38 -13.00
C PHE A 244 4.87 17.71 -12.79
N GLN A 245 4.55 18.83 -12.14
CA GLN A 245 3.17 19.27 -11.94
C GLN A 245 2.44 19.45 -13.27
N LYS A 246 3.03 20.17 -14.23
CA LYS A 246 2.46 20.37 -15.58
C LYS A 246 2.22 19.05 -16.29
N THR A 247 3.15 18.11 -16.18
CA THR A 247 3.01 16.77 -16.79
C THR A 247 1.85 16.01 -16.17
N ILE A 248 1.72 15.98 -14.84
CA ILE A 248 0.59 15.33 -14.18
C ILE A 248 -0.74 15.96 -14.59
N LEU A 249 -0.79 17.29 -14.68
CA LEU A 249 -2.00 18.02 -15.05
C LEU A 249 -2.40 17.83 -16.52
N SER A 250 -1.48 17.45 -17.41
CA SER A 250 -1.77 17.20 -18.81
C SER A 250 -2.22 15.76 -19.09
N LEU A 251 -2.06 14.84 -18.13
CA LEU A 251 -2.52 13.46 -18.26
C LEU A 251 -4.06 13.40 -18.21
N PRO A 252 -4.72 12.75 -19.18
CA PRO A 252 -6.15 12.49 -19.12
C PRO A 252 -6.55 11.77 -17.82
N LEU A 253 -7.57 12.31 -17.15
CA LEU A 253 -8.17 11.74 -15.94
C LEU A 253 -9.68 12.02 -15.95
N GLU A 254 -10.45 10.94 -15.91
CA GLU A 254 -11.89 10.95 -15.71
C GLU A 254 -12.22 10.04 -14.52
N PHE A 255 -13.14 10.46 -13.66
CA PHE A 255 -13.61 9.62 -12.58
C PHE A 255 -15.07 9.93 -12.24
N GLN A 256 -15.75 8.92 -11.70
CA GLN A 256 -17.10 9.03 -11.15
C GLN A 256 -17.15 8.25 -9.84
N LEU A 257 -17.83 8.77 -8.84
CA LEU A 257 -18.00 8.07 -7.55
C LEU A 257 -19.35 7.39 -7.44
N ASP A 258 -20.38 7.92 -8.11
CA ASP A 258 -21.72 7.37 -8.15
C ASP A 258 -22.05 6.79 -9.54
N PRO A 259 -22.83 5.68 -9.61
CA PRO A 259 -23.28 4.86 -8.49
C PRO A 259 -22.18 3.96 -7.93
N VAL A 260 -21.10 3.73 -8.67
CA VAL A 260 -19.96 2.88 -8.29
C VAL A 260 -18.66 3.63 -8.59
N PRO A 261 -17.72 3.73 -7.62
CA PRO A 261 -16.44 4.39 -7.85
C PRO A 261 -15.68 3.81 -9.05
N SER A 262 -15.30 4.68 -9.97
CA SER A 262 -14.61 4.32 -11.21
C SER A 262 -13.62 5.41 -11.62
N VAL A 263 -12.46 5.03 -12.15
CA VAL A 263 -11.41 5.92 -12.67
C VAL A 263 -10.96 5.43 -14.03
N LYS A 264 -10.82 6.35 -14.99
CA LYS A 264 -10.11 6.16 -16.25
C LYS A 264 -9.01 7.21 -16.35
N MET A 265 -7.78 6.80 -16.62
CA MET A 265 -6.67 7.74 -16.73
C MET A 265 -5.52 7.24 -17.59
N THR A 266 -4.66 8.16 -18.00
CA THR A 266 -3.32 7.84 -18.51
C THR A 266 -2.31 7.99 -17.38
N THR A 267 -1.54 6.92 -17.09
CA THR A 267 -0.48 6.97 -16.09
C THR A 267 0.72 7.77 -16.60
N LEU A 268 1.61 8.17 -15.68
CA LEU A 268 2.86 8.86 -15.97
C LEU A 268 3.80 8.02 -16.85
N ARG A 269 3.59 6.69 -16.85
CA ARG A 269 4.30 5.72 -17.68
C ARG A 269 3.60 5.45 -19.01
N GLY A 270 2.56 6.22 -19.34
CA GLY A 270 1.87 6.20 -20.62
C GLY A 270 0.86 5.07 -20.78
N LYS A 271 0.49 4.35 -19.71
CA LYS A 271 -0.54 3.31 -19.81
C LYS A 271 -1.92 3.90 -19.65
N GLN A 272 -2.87 3.43 -20.46
CA GLN A 272 -4.28 3.74 -20.28
C GLN A 272 -4.85 2.73 -19.30
N VAL A 273 -5.41 3.20 -18.19
CA VAL A 273 -5.97 2.33 -17.15
C VAL A 273 -7.42 2.68 -16.86
N SER A 274 -8.24 1.66 -16.65
CA SER A 274 -9.63 1.78 -16.23
C SER A 274 -9.86 0.88 -15.03
N VAL A 275 -10.26 1.47 -13.91
CA VAL A 275 -10.46 0.77 -12.63
C VAL A 275 -11.85 1.10 -12.14
N THR A 276 -12.69 0.08 -12.02
CA THR A 276 -14.03 0.17 -11.42
C THR A 276 -14.04 -0.66 -10.14
N TYR A 277 -14.63 -0.13 -9.07
CA TYR A 277 -14.72 -0.85 -7.81
C TYR A 277 -15.46 -2.18 -7.99
N GLY A 278 -14.81 -3.28 -7.59
CA GLY A 278 -15.38 -4.62 -7.67
C GLY A 278 -15.13 -5.36 -8.98
N GLU A 279 -14.58 -4.69 -9.99
CA GLU A 279 -14.25 -5.29 -11.29
C GLU A 279 -12.74 -5.51 -11.44
N ALA A 280 -12.35 -6.33 -12.43
CA ALA A 280 -10.95 -6.49 -12.80
C ALA A 280 -10.44 -5.20 -13.45
N PRO A 281 -9.30 -4.63 -12.99
CA PRO A 281 -8.69 -3.48 -13.64
C PRO A 281 -8.35 -3.78 -15.10
N ILE A 282 -8.51 -2.80 -15.98
CA ILE A 282 -8.15 -2.89 -17.40
C ILE A 282 -6.92 -2.02 -17.64
N VAL A 283 -5.89 -2.57 -18.29
CA VAL A 283 -4.65 -1.87 -18.64
C VAL A 283 -4.43 -2.02 -20.15
N ASN A 284 -4.37 -0.89 -20.87
CA ASN A 284 -4.24 -0.84 -22.32
C ASN A 284 -5.29 -1.68 -23.08
N GLY A 285 -6.50 -1.78 -22.53
CA GLY A 285 -7.58 -2.58 -23.10
C GLY A 285 -7.66 -4.02 -22.60
N ASP A 286 -6.63 -4.52 -21.92
CA ASP A 286 -6.58 -5.90 -21.42
C ASP A 286 -6.96 -5.98 -19.94
N PRO A 287 -7.90 -6.87 -19.54
CA PRO A 287 -8.19 -7.12 -18.14
C PRO A 287 -7.00 -7.75 -17.42
N LEU A 288 -6.68 -7.27 -16.22
CA LEU A 288 -5.62 -7.83 -15.39
C LEU A 288 -6.05 -9.20 -14.83
N ASP A 289 -5.29 -10.23 -15.18
CA ASP A 289 -5.56 -11.61 -14.77
C ASP A 289 -4.61 -12.04 -13.64
N TYR A 290 -5.13 -11.99 -12.42
CA TYR A 290 -4.39 -12.39 -11.22
C TYR A 290 -4.14 -13.90 -11.13
N THR A 291 -4.86 -14.73 -11.88
CA THR A 291 -4.71 -16.21 -11.81
C THR A 291 -3.38 -16.69 -12.41
N LYS A 292 -2.76 -15.87 -13.26
CA LYS A 292 -1.46 -16.14 -13.90
C LYS A 292 -0.26 -15.82 -13.01
N TRP A 293 -0.49 -15.34 -11.80
CA TRP A 293 0.58 -14.90 -10.93
C TRP A 293 1.37 -16.07 -10.36
N LYS A 294 2.69 -15.90 -10.35
CA LYS A 294 3.64 -16.82 -9.73
C LYS A 294 3.62 -16.67 -8.21
N LEU A 295 4.12 -17.68 -7.51
CA LEU A 295 4.33 -17.57 -6.05
C LEU A 295 5.37 -16.47 -5.75
N PHE A 296 6.44 -16.41 -6.54
CA PHE A 296 7.31 -15.23 -6.65
C PHE A 296 7.53 -14.91 -8.12
N GLY A 297 7.31 -13.67 -8.52
CA GLY A 297 7.34 -13.24 -9.91
C GLY A 297 7.99 -11.89 -10.10
N GLY A 298 9.30 -11.80 -9.83
CA GLY A 298 10.03 -10.55 -10.03
C GLY A 298 11.41 -10.69 -10.63
N THR A 299 12.10 -9.54 -10.70
CA THR A 299 13.41 -9.37 -11.35
C THR A 299 14.47 -10.35 -10.83
N HIS A 300 14.46 -10.60 -9.52
CA HIS A 300 15.51 -11.40 -8.86
C HIS A 300 15.01 -12.71 -8.27
N LEU A 301 13.72 -12.84 -7.99
CA LEU A 301 13.14 -13.99 -7.30
C LEU A 301 11.97 -14.55 -8.11
N ASN A 302 12.07 -15.81 -8.52
CA ASN A 302 11.07 -16.45 -9.37
C ASN A 302 10.73 -17.88 -8.92
N THR A 303 9.45 -18.20 -8.80
CA THR A 303 8.98 -19.58 -8.56
C THR A 303 7.51 -19.76 -8.93
N GLU A 304 7.19 -20.88 -9.61
CA GLU A 304 5.81 -21.25 -9.92
C GLU A 304 5.04 -21.69 -8.67
N VAL A 305 3.72 -21.50 -8.69
CA VAL A 305 2.84 -22.03 -7.65
C VAL A 305 2.95 -23.56 -7.63
N GLY A 306 3.29 -24.13 -6.47
CA GLY A 306 3.47 -25.57 -6.32
C GLY A 306 4.76 -26.14 -6.94
N GLY A 307 5.59 -25.33 -7.59
CA GLY A 307 6.79 -25.80 -8.30
C GLY A 307 7.93 -26.26 -7.38
N ARG A 308 7.89 -25.89 -6.08
CA ARG A 308 8.89 -26.29 -5.06
C ARG A 308 10.34 -25.98 -5.47
N LYS A 309 10.54 -24.99 -6.33
CA LYS A 309 11.85 -24.61 -6.86
C LYS A 309 11.98 -23.11 -6.93
N LEU A 310 12.87 -22.54 -6.13
CA LEU A 310 13.10 -21.10 -6.05
C LEU A 310 14.32 -20.72 -6.86
N THR A 311 14.15 -19.86 -7.86
CA THR A 311 15.26 -19.30 -8.63
C THR A 311 15.56 -17.89 -8.14
N ILE A 312 16.83 -17.63 -7.83
CA ILE A 312 17.36 -16.33 -7.45
C ILE A 312 18.40 -15.93 -8.50
N SER A 313 18.26 -14.76 -9.13
CA SER A 313 19.15 -14.32 -10.22
C SER A 313 19.56 -12.85 -10.13
N HIS A 314 20.82 -12.57 -10.47
CA HIS A 314 21.35 -11.20 -10.63
C HIS A 314 22.51 -11.21 -11.61
N GLY A 315 22.41 -10.43 -12.69
CA GLY A 315 23.39 -10.45 -13.77
C GLY A 315 23.55 -11.85 -14.34
N ASN A 316 24.79 -12.34 -14.38
CA ASN A 316 25.10 -13.71 -14.78
C ASN A 316 24.99 -14.75 -13.65
N LEU A 317 24.75 -14.33 -12.42
CA LEU A 317 24.65 -15.21 -11.26
C LEU A 317 23.25 -15.78 -11.13
N LYS A 318 23.18 -17.09 -10.90
CA LYS A 318 21.93 -17.79 -10.61
C LYS A 318 22.14 -18.77 -9.47
N ARG A 319 21.21 -18.76 -8.53
CA ARG A 319 21.05 -19.76 -7.48
C ARG A 319 19.69 -20.41 -7.60
N VAL A 320 19.64 -21.71 -7.37
CA VAL A 320 18.40 -22.49 -7.35
C VAL A 320 18.33 -23.24 -6.02
N LEU A 321 17.22 -23.06 -5.31
CA LEU A 321 16.84 -23.90 -4.16
C LEU A 321 15.77 -24.88 -4.66
N ASP A 322 16.11 -26.17 -4.71
CA ASP A 322 15.18 -27.21 -5.14
C ASP A 322 14.68 -28.00 -3.93
N PHE A 323 13.44 -27.74 -3.53
CA PHE A 323 12.83 -28.40 -2.38
C PHE A 323 12.29 -29.79 -2.73
N ASN A 324 12.29 -30.20 -4.00
CA ASN A 324 11.95 -31.58 -4.37
C ASN A 324 13.09 -32.54 -4.04
N THR A 325 14.33 -32.08 -4.18
CA THR A 325 15.55 -32.86 -3.93
C THR A 325 16.33 -32.40 -2.70
N LEU A 326 15.89 -31.30 -2.05
CA LEU A 326 16.58 -30.64 -0.94
C LEU A 326 18.01 -30.22 -1.29
N THR A 327 18.21 -29.72 -2.52
CA THR A 327 19.52 -29.31 -3.03
C THR A 327 19.60 -27.82 -3.32
N ILE A 328 20.84 -27.33 -3.37
CA ILE A 328 21.18 -25.96 -3.73
C ILE A 328 22.20 -26.02 -4.86
N SER A 329 22.00 -25.27 -5.93
CA SER A 329 22.97 -25.15 -7.03
C SER A 329 23.21 -23.69 -7.39
N ASP A 330 24.48 -23.34 -7.58
CA ASP A 330 24.93 -22.03 -8.06
C ASP A 330 25.55 -22.17 -9.45
N THR A 331 25.16 -21.28 -10.37
CA THR A 331 25.66 -21.26 -11.75
C THR A 331 25.96 -19.84 -12.21
N THR A 332 26.99 -19.69 -13.02
CA THR A 332 27.32 -18.46 -13.75
C THR A 332 26.98 -18.66 -15.23
N HIS A 333 26.09 -17.85 -15.78
CA HIS A 333 25.83 -17.84 -17.22
C HIS A 333 26.92 -17.03 -17.97
N PRO A 334 27.24 -17.37 -19.23
CA PRO A 334 28.17 -16.60 -20.05
C PRO A 334 27.75 -15.14 -20.24
#